data_AF-A0A2N3ADB6-F1
#
_entry.id   AF-A0A2N3ADB6-F1
#
_cell.length_a   1.000
_cell.length_b   1.000
_cell.length_c   1.000
_cell.angle_alpha   90.00
_cell.angle_beta   90.00
_cell.angle_gamma   90.00
#
_symmetry.space_group_name_H-M   'P 1'
#
loop_
_entity.id
_entity.type
_entity.pdbx_description
1 polymer ?
#
loop_
_entity_poly.entity_id
_entity_poly.type
_entity_poly.pdbx_seq_one_letter_code
_entity_poly.pdbx_strand_id
1 'polypeptide(L)'
;MNLQIKLLALFFLGTLLVAITSCNKEKESWEWCNECQSDFISGSYEGIASHTRYVDSSNFIETKNKDAYVNIMDNGSTMTVQSGVINLFALTVSGQFQQTYYIEMGNNSMRFSATIWRKDNEVKLVGSAQKFNSNVELTEILEFEVFKTE
;
A
#
# COMPACT_ATOMS: atom_id res chain seq x y z
N MET A 1 20.04 63.61 -14.68
CA MET A 1 19.26 62.44 -15.15
C MET A 1 20.05 61.16 -14.84
N ASN A 2 20.50 61.03 -13.60
CA ASN A 2 19.91 60.27 -12.49
C ASN A 2 20.11 58.75 -12.61
N LEU A 3 21.35 58.37 -12.27
CA LEU A 3 21.89 57.04 -11.96
C LEU A 3 20.93 56.18 -11.10
N GLN A 4 20.08 56.82 -10.31
CA GLN A 4 19.01 56.22 -9.49
C GLN A 4 17.99 55.39 -10.30
N ILE A 5 17.69 55.76 -11.56
CA ILE A 5 16.69 55.06 -12.38
C ILE A 5 17.26 53.76 -12.97
N LYS A 6 18.56 53.72 -13.26
CA LYS A 6 19.23 52.50 -13.78
C LYS A 6 19.41 51.43 -12.69
N LEU A 7 19.60 51.85 -11.43
CA LEU A 7 19.73 50.92 -10.30
C LEU A 7 18.41 50.23 -9.96
N LEU A 8 17.28 50.95 -10.06
CA LEU A 8 15.94 50.39 -9.82
C LEU A 8 15.54 49.34 -10.87
N ALA A 9 15.88 49.56 -12.15
CA ALA A 9 15.59 48.61 -13.22
C ALA A 9 16.36 47.28 -13.05
N LEU A 10 17.58 47.33 -12.53
CA LEU A 10 18.40 46.13 -12.25
C LEU A 10 17.88 45.32 -11.06
N PHE A 11 17.33 46.00 -10.04
CA PHE A 11 16.75 45.34 -8.88
C PHE A 11 15.43 44.62 -9.25
N PHE A 12 14.61 45.22 -10.10
CA PHE A 12 13.34 44.63 -10.55
C PHE A 12 13.54 43.42 -11.49
N LEU A 13 14.59 43.43 -12.31
CA LEU A 13 14.91 42.31 -13.21
C LEU A 13 15.58 41.15 -12.46
N GLY A 14 16.31 41.43 -11.37
CA GLY A 14 16.89 40.40 -10.50
C GLY A 14 15.85 39.62 -9.69
N THR A 15 14.77 40.28 -9.22
CA THR A 15 13.71 39.62 -8.44
C THR A 15 12.76 38.77 -9.28
N LEU A 16 12.67 39.00 -10.60
CA LEU A 16 11.82 38.20 -11.49
C LEU A 16 12.45 36.83 -11.84
N LEU A 17 13.78 36.70 -11.74
CA LEU A 17 14.52 35.47 -12.02
C LEU A 17 14.59 34.49 -10.84
N VAL A 18 14.28 34.93 -9.61
CA VAL A 18 14.28 34.05 -8.42
C VAL A 18 12.93 33.35 -8.23
N ALA A 19 11.87 33.79 -8.92
CA ALA A 19 10.53 33.19 -8.81
C ALA A 19 10.37 31.87 -9.59
N ILE A 20 11.30 31.53 -10.50
CA ILE A 20 11.22 30.32 -11.35
C ILE A 20 11.99 29.11 -10.80
N THR A 21 12.78 29.27 -9.74
CA THR A 21 13.54 28.15 -9.13
C THR A 21 12.80 27.49 -7.96
N SER A 22 11.62 27.98 -7.58
CA SER A 22 10.69 27.26 -6.71
C SER A 22 9.75 26.36 -7.52
N CYS A 23 10.31 25.61 -8.48
CA CYS A 23 9.69 24.38 -8.94
C CYS A 23 9.85 23.38 -7.79
N ASN A 24 8.97 23.49 -6.79
CA ASN A 24 8.89 22.55 -5.68
C ASN A 24 8.73 21.17 -6.30
N LYS A 25 9.72 20.31 -6.07
CA LYS A 25 9.72 18.88 -6.37
C LYS A 25 8.29 18.36 -6.28
N GLU A 26 7.72 17.93 -7.41
CA GLU A 26 6.53 17.10 -7.38
C GLU A 26 6.83 16.01 -6.36
N LYS A 27 6.08 16.01 -5.25
CA LYS A 27 6.02 14.84 -4.40
C LYS A 27 5.45 13.77 -5.32
N GLU A 28 6.30 12.89 -5.83
CA GLU A 28 5.86 11.72 -6.57
C GLU A 28 4.82 10.99 -5.69
N SER A 29 3.55 11.20 -6.01
CA SER A 29 2.45 10.77 -5.18
C SER A 29 2.08 9.37 -5.61
N TRP A 30 2.08 8.44 -4.65
CA TRP A 30 1.43 7.16 -4.86
C TRP A 30 0.00 7.38 -5.34
N GLU A 31 -0.37 6.72 -6.43
CA GLU A 31 -1.70 6.80 -7.00
C GLU A 31 -2.42 5.47 -6.82
N TRP A 32 -3.74 5.53 -6.67
CA TRP A 32 -4.57 4.34 -6.73
C TRP A 32 -4.47 3.75 -8.12
N CYS A 33 -4.21 2.45 -8.22
CA CYS A 33 -4.26 1.80 -9.50
C CYS A 33 -5.73 1.61 -9.90
N ASN A 34 -6.21 2.38 -10.87
CA ASN A 34 -7.60 2.25 -11.36
C ASN A 34 -7.79 1.00 -12.23
N GLU A 35 -6.73 0.58 -12.94
CA GLU A 35 -6.76 -0.54 -13.89
C GLU A 35 -5.46 -1.37 -13.83
N CYS A 36 -5.35 -2.23 -12.82
CA CYS A 36 -4.26 -3.20 -12.70
C CYS A 36 -4.73 -4.58 -13.17
N GLN A 37 -3.96 -5.17 -14.10
CA GLN A 37 -4.11 -6.58 -14.50
C GLN A 37 -3.49 -7.50 -13.44
N SER A 38 -3.93 -8.76 -13.38
CA SER A 38 -3.42 -9.73 -12.40
C SER A 38 -1.91 -9.98 -12.55
N ASP A 39 -1.39 -10.00 -13.76
CA ASP A 39 0.05 -10.13 -14.04
C ASP A 39 0.88 -9.00 -13.42
N PHE A 40 0.32 -7.80 -13.31
CA PHE A 40 1.00 -6.65 -12.73
C PHE A 40 1.15 -6.78 -11.20
N ILE A 41 0.14 -7.34 -10.55
CA ILE A 41 0.10 -7.49 -9.08
C ILE A 41 0.63 -8.83 -8.58
N SER A 42 0.78 -9.83 -9.44
CA SER A 42 1.38 -11.11 -9.07
C SER A 42 2.87 -10.93 -8.74
N GLY A 43 3.35 -11.61 -7.70
CA GLY A 43 4.73 -11.49 -7.23
C GLY A 43 4.86 -11.53 -5.70
N SER A 44 6.08 -11.29 -5.25
CA SER A 44 6.43 -11.25 -3.83
C SER A 44 6.42 -9.80 -3.33
N TYR A 45 5.96 -9.60 -2.11
CA TYR A 45 5.89 -8.32 -1.44
C TYR A 45 6.43 -8.43 -0.03
N GLU A 46 7.13 -7.39 0.40
CA GLU A 46 7.68 -7.27 1.74
C GLU A 46 7.40 -5.89 2.32
N GLY A 47 7.28 -5.80 3.63
CA GLY A 47 7.05 -4.53 4.31
C GLY A 47 6.76 -4.72 5.79
N ILE A 48 5.86 -3.88 6.31
CA ILE A 48 5.55 -3.86 7.74
C ILE A 48 4.07 -4.15 7.97
N ALA A 49 3.78 -4.76 9.12
CA ALA A 49 2.43 -4.97 9.58
C ALA A 49 2.27 -4.82 11.09
N SER A 50 1.02 -4.61 11.49
CA SER A 50 0.55 -4.76 12.86
C SER A 50 -0.40 -5.97 12.94
N HIS A 51 -0.18 -6.85 13.90
CA HIS A 51 -1.02 -8.01 14.16
C HIS A 51 -1.78 -7.81 15.46
N THR A 52 -3.10 -7.98 15.39
CA THR A 52 -4.00 -7.94 16.55
C THR A 52 -4.70 -9.28 16.67
N ARG A 53 -4.56 -9.91 17.83
CA ARG A 53 -5.29 -11.13 18.22
C ARG A 53 -6.30 -10.82 19.31
N TYR A 54 -7.56 -11.12 19.04
CA TYR A 54 -8.65 -10.95 20.00
C TYR A 54 -8.69 -12.18 20.93
N VAL A 55 -8.62 -11.93 22.23
CA VAL A 55 -8.75 -12.96 23.27
C VAL A 55 -10.23 -13.17 23.61
N ASP A 56 -10.97 -12.07 23.65
CA ASP A 56 -12.41 -12.00 23.82
C ASP A 56 -12.95 -10.69 23.20
N SER A 57 -14.21 -10.34 23.49
CA SER A 57 -14.86 -9.13 22.94
C SER A 57 -14.29 -7.80 23.44
N SER A 58 -13.51 -7.82 24.53
CA SER A 58 -12.98 -6.62 25.20
C SER A 58 -11.45 -6.59 25.27
N ASN A 59 -10.80 -7.75 25.15
CA ASN A 59 -9.35 -7.90 25.29
C ASN A 59 -8.69 -8.34 23.98
N PHE A 60 -7.58 -7.69 23.66
CA PHE A 60 -6.75 -8.03 22.50
C PHE A 60 -5.26 -7.88 22.82
N ILE A 61 -4.44 -8.60 22.05
CA ILE A 61 -2.99 -8.50 22.07
C ILE A 61 -2.56 -7.94 20.72
N GLU A 62 -1.84 -6.83 20.74
CA GLU A 62 -1.37 -6.14 19.53
C GLU A 62 0.16 -6.17 19.46
N THR A 63 0.69 -6.48 18.28
CA THR A 63 2.12 -6.48 17.97
C THR A 63 2.35 -5.63 16.72
N LYS A 64 3.06 -4.51 16.86
CA LYS A 64 3.27 -3.52 15.77
C LYS A 64 4.62 -3.67 15.09
N ASN A 65 4.70 -3.08 13.89
CA ASN A 65 5.94 -2.87 13.13
C ASN A 65 6.76 -4.16 12.97
N LYS A 66 6.10 -5.23 12.54
CA LYS A 66 6.74 -6.51 12.23
C LYS A 66 6.91 -6.68 10.74
N ASP A 67 7.99 -7.33 10.35
CA ASP A 67 8.25 -7.69 8.96
C ASP A 67 7.13 -8.60 8.46
N ALA A 68 6.50 -8.16 7.38
CA ALA A 68 5.35 -8.80 6.78
C ALA A 68 5.65 -9.18 5.34
N TYR A 69 5.01 -10.26 4.89
CA TYR A 69 5.11 -10.71 3.51
C TYR A 69 3.71 -10.89 2.92
N VAL A 70 3.61 -10.65 1.62
CA VAL A 70 2.48 -11.08 0.79
C VAL A 70 3.06 -11.74 -0.46
N ASN A 71 2.55 -12.91 -0.84
CA ASN A 71 2.90 -13.58 -2.08
C ASN A 71 1.62 -13.83 -2.87
N ILE A 72 1.56 -13.29 -4.09
CA ILE A 72 0.43 -13.41 -5.00
C ILE A 72 0.84 -14.27 -6.19
N MET A 73 0.18 -15.42 -6.33
CA MET A 73 0.36 -16.33 -7.46
C MET A 73 -0.91 -16.35 -8.31
N ASP A 74 -0.81 -15.99 -9.58
CA ASP A 74 -1.89 -16.14 -10.56
C ASP A 74 -1.60 -17.34 -11.49
N ASN A 75 -2.61 -18.19 -11.69
CA ASN A 75 -2.56 -19.31 -12.63
C ASN A 75 -3.47 -19.11 -13.86
N GLY A 76 -4.03 -17.91 -14.04
CA GLY A 76 -4.93 -17.51 -15.12
C GLY A 76 -6.41 -17.83 -14.87
N SER A 77 -6.73 -18.70 -13.92
CA SER A 77 -8.11 -19.02 -13.53
C SER A 77 -8.44 -18.65 -12.08
N THR A 78 -7.42 -18.71 -11.23
CA THR A 78 -7.48 -18.50 -9.80
C THR A 78 -6.19 -17.84 -9.34
N MET A 79 -6.36 -16.85 -8.48
CA MET A 79 -5.27 -16.19 -7.77
C MET A 79 -5.20 -16.77 -6.37
N THR A 80 -3.99 -17.05 -5.90
CA THR A 80 -3.71 -17.45 -4.52
C THR A 80 -2.88 -16.38 -3.86
N VAL A 81 -3.32 -15.94 -2.69
CA VAL A 81 -2.64 -14.94 -1.87
C VAL A 81 -2.23 -15.58 -0.56
N GLN A 82 -0.93 -15.63 -0.31
CA GLN A 82 -0.35 -15.95 0.98
C GLN A 82 0.07 -14.65 1.66
N SER A 83 -0.24 -14.48 2.93
CA SER A 83 0.16 -13.29 3.70
C SER A 83 0.49 -13.64 5.13
N GLY A 84 1.43 -12.91 5.74
CA GLY A 84 1.81 -13.20 7.11
C GLY A 84 2.90 -12.35 7.72
N VAL A 85 3.18 -12.66 8.99
CA VAL A 85 4.36 -12.26 9.77
C VAL A 85 4.98 -13.53 10.31
N ILE A 86 6.27 -13.72 10.07
CA ILE A 86 6.99 -14.95 10.42
C ILE A 86 6.80 -15.27 11.91
N ASN A 87 6.41 -16.52 12.20
CA ASN A 87 6.14 -17.06 13.54
C ASN A 87 5.02 -16.36 14.34
N LEU A 88 4.18 -15.54 13.69
CA LEU A 88 3.12 -14.80 14.37
C LEU A 88 1.75 -15.01 13.73
N PHE A 89 1.66 -14.80 12.41
CA PHE A 89 0.40 -14.88 11.66
C PHE A 89 0.68 -15.38 10.25
N ALA A 90 -0.19 -16.25 9.75
CA ALA A 90 -0.17 -16.68 8.36
C ALA A 90 -1.60 -16.97 7.90
N LEU A 91 -1.90 -16.61 6.66
CA LEU A 91 -3.16 -16.85 5.99
C LEU A 91 -2.90 -17.11 4.50
N THR A 92 -3.62 -18.08 3.96
CA THR A 92 -3.66 -18.36 2.52
C THR A 92 -5.11 -18.37 2.07
N VAL A 93 -5.42 -17.56 1.06
CA VAL A 93 -6.74 -17.53 0.41
C VAL A 93 -6.57 -17.69 -1.09
N SER A 94 -7.59 -18.23 -1.74
CA SER A 94 -7.64 -18.34 -3.19
C SER A 94 -9.00 -17.88 -3.69
N GLY A 95 -9.04 -17.27 -4.87
CA GLY A 95 -10.26 -16.76 -5.47
C GLY A 95 -10.04 -16.27 -6.88
N GLN A 96 -11.10 -15.72 -7.48
CA GLN A 96 -10.98 -15.02 -8.76
C GLN A 96 -10.67 -13.55 -8.52
N PHE A 97 -9.69 -13.02 -9.25
CA PHE A 97 -9.42 -11.58 -9.28
C PHE A 97 -10.39 -10.92 -10.26
N GLN A 98 -11.42 -10.27 -9.75
CA GLN A 98 -12.50 -9.68 -10.58
C GLN A 98 -12.40 -8.16 -10.70
N GLN A 99 -11.59 -7.52 -9.86
CA GLN A 99 -11.62 -6.07 -9.59
C GLN A 99 -10.25 -5.49 -9.93
N THR A 100 -10.17 -4.49 -10.78
CA THR A 100 -8.86 -4.01 -11.28
C THR A 100 -8.13 -3.05 -10.33
N TYR A 101 -8.72 -2.67 -9.19
CA TYR A 101 -8.19 -1.64 -8.29
C TYR A 101 -8.11 -2.04 -6.81
N TYR A 102 -8.72 -3.16 -6.42
CA TYR A 102 -8.55 -3.76 -5.10
C TYR A 102 -8.61 -5.28 -5.19
N ILE A 103 -8.00 -5.93 -4.21
CA ILE A 103 -8.03 -7.38 -4.03
C ILE A 103 -8.98 -7.63 -2.86
N GLU A 104 -9.99 -8.48 -3.06
CA GLU A 104 -10.79 -9.02 -1.95
C GLU A 104 -11.06 -10.49 -2.21
N MET A 105 -10.58 -11.35 -1.32
CA MET A 105 -10.62 -12.79 -1.47
C MET A 105 -10.81 -13.47 -0.12
N GLY A 106 -11.35 -14.69 -0.15
CA GLY A 106 -11.51 -15.51 1.04
C GLY A 106 -12.89 -16.13 1.16
N ASN A 107 -13.26 -16.48 2.38
CA ASN A 107 -14.49 -17.14 2.76
C ASN A 107 -14.90 -16.72 4.18
N ASN A 108 -15.77 -17.50 4.84
CA ASN A 108 -16.28 -17.17 6.18
C ASN A 108 -15.25 -17.34 7.31
N SER A 109 -14.13 -18.04 7.09
CA SER A 109 -13.09 -18.23 8.11
C SER A 109 -11.86 -17.35 7.90
N MET A 110 -11.63 -16.86 6.67
CA MET A 110 -10.45 -16.09 6.31
C MET A 110 -10.78 -15.07 5.23
N ARG A 111 -10.23 -13.85 5.34
CA ARG A 111 -10.37 -12.81 4.31
C ARG A 111 -9.04 -12.11 4.10
N PHE A 112 -8.73 -11.81 2.84
CA PHE A 112 -7.66 -10.90 2.45
C PHE A 112 -8.29 -9.74 1.71
N SER A 113 -7.92 -8.51 2.05
CA SER A 113 -8.33 -7.30 1.35
C SER A 113 -7.15 -6.35 1.20
N ALA A 114 -6.90 -5.83 0.00
CA ALA A 114 -5.84 -4.86 -0.22
C ALA A 114 -6.20 -3.86 -1.33
N THR A 115 -5.82 -2.61 -1.11
CA THR A 115 -5.79 -1.58 -2.15
C THR A 115 -4.45 -1.64 -2.88
N ILE A 116 -4.50 -1.47 -4.20
CA ILE A 116 -3.30 -1.50 -5.05
C ILE A 116 -2.88 -0.07 -5.34
N TRP A 117 -1.65 0.27 -4.95
CA TRP A 117 -1.04 1.56 -5.18
C TRP A 117 0.13 1.39 -6.15
N ARG A 118 0.29 2.39 -7.02
CA ARG A 118 1.40 2.43 -7.97
C ARG A 118 2.12 3.76 -7.92
N LYS A 119 3.40 3.72 -8.25
CA LYS A 119 4.23 4.88 -8.49
C LYS A 119 5.32 4.45 -9.47
N ASP A 120 5.32 5.02 -10.68
CA ASP A 120 6.22 4.59 -11.77
C ASP A 120 6.13 3.07 -12.00
N ASN A 121 7.21 2.33 -11.74
CA ASN A 121 7.28 0.87 -11.85
C ASN A 121 7.15 0.15 -10.48
N GLU A 122 6.88 0.89 -9.41
CA GLU A 122 6.71 0.36 -8.07
C GLU A 122 5.23 0.05 -7.79
N VAL A 123 5.02 -1.06 -7.08
CA VAL A 123 3.68 -1.49 -6.63
C VAL A 123 3.71 -1.65 -5.13
N LYS A 124 2.67 -1.14 -4.48
CA LYS A 124 2.47 -1.26 -3.04
C LYS A 124 1.06 -1.74 -2.75
N LEU A 125 0.93 -2.61 -1.76
CA LEU A 125 -0.35 -3.06 -1.24
C LEU A 125 -0.53 -2.50 0.16
N VAL A 126 -1.70 -1.91 0.40
CA VAL A 126 -2.13 -1.49 1.74
C VAL A 126 -3.44 -2.19 2.03
N GLY A 127 -3.48 -2.99 3.09
CA GLY A 127 -4.57 -3.92 3.28
C GLY A 127 -4.60 -4.62 4.63
N SER A 128 -5.46 -5.64 4.70
CA SER A 128 -5.58 -6.51 5.86
C SER A 128 -5.79 -7.98 5.48
N ALA A 129 -5.32 -8.86 6.35
CA ALA A 129 -5.62 -10.29 6.35
C ALA A 129 -6.28 -10.66 7.67
N GLN A 130 -7.45 -11.30 7.61
CA GLN A 130 -8.35 -11.50 8.73
C GLN A 130 -8.69 -12.98 8.89
N LYS A 131 -8.78 -13.44 10.14
CA LYS A 131 -9.30 -14.75 10.50
C LYS A 131 -10.56 -14.61 11.34
N PHE A 132 -11.49 -15.52 11.15
CA PHE A 132 -12.77 -15.55 11.83
C PHE A 132 -12.99 -16.92 12.48
N ASN A 133 -13.74 -16.95 13.58
CA ASN A 133 -14.20 -18.21 14.19
C ASN A 133 -15.43 -18.78 13.46
N SER A 134 -16.00 -19.88 13.97
CA SER A 134 -17.20 -20.51 13.41
C SER A 134 -18.45 -19.63 13.43
N ASN A 135 -18.48 -18.60 14.28
CA ASN A 135 -19.57 -17.63 14.38
C ASN A 135 -19.33 -16.40 13.48
N VAL A 136 -18.28 -16.42 12.65
CA VAL A 136 -17.86 -15.31 11.78
C VAL A 136 -17.43 -14.07 12.59
N GLU A 137 -16.97 -14.28 13.83
CA GLU A 137 -16.38 -13.21 14.65
C GLU A 137 -14.88 -13.12 14.38
N LEU A 138 -14.37 -11.90 14.24
CA LEU A 138 -12.96 -11.64 13.98
C LEU A 138 -12.09 -12.12 15.16
N THR A 139 -11.14 -13.01 14.90
CA THR A 139 -10.22 -13.56 15.91
C THR A 139 -8.82 -13.00 15.78
N GLU A 140 -8.38 -12.73 14.56
CA GLU A 140 -7.07 -12.15 14.27
C GLU A 140 -7.14 -11.24 13.05
N ILE A 141 -6.42 -10.13 13.09
CA ILE A 141 -6.23 -9.24 11.95
C ILE A 141 -4.74 -8.89 11.82
N LEU A 142 -4.25 -8.92 10.59
CA LEU A 142 -2.97 -8.41 10.18
C LEU A 142 -3.22 -7.20 9.28
N GLU A 143 -2.84 -6.00 9.70
CA GLU A 143 -2.90 -4.78 8.88
C GLU A 143 -1.51 -4.48 8.35
N PHE A 144 -1.36 -4.34 7.04
CA PHE A 144 -0.05 -4.29 6.38
C PHE A 144 0.09 -3.16 5.36
N GLU A 145 1.33 -2.73 5.18
CA GLU A 145 1.82 -1.95 4.06
C GLU A 145 3.06 -2.65 3.50
N VAL A 146 2.96 -3.19 2.29
CA VAL A 146 4.01 -4.00 1.66
C VAL A 146 4.29 -3.54 0.23
N PHE A 147 5.53 -3.65 -0.19
CA PHE A 147 6.04 -3.21 -1.49
C PHE A 147 6.47 -4.43 -2.29
N LYS A 148 6.18 -4.42 -3.59
CA LYS A 148 6.59 -5.50 -4.50
C LYS A 148 8.10 -5.56 -4.57
N THR A 149 8.68 -6.74 -4.39
CA THR A 149 10.12 -6.98 -4.43
C THR A 149 10.58 -7.65 -5.72
N GLU A 150 9.69 -8.44 -6.35
CA GLU A 150 9.92 -9.20 -7.58
C GLU A 150 8.66 -9.20 -8.46
#